data_AF-A0A538F1K1-F1
#
_entry.id   AF-A0A538F1K1-F1
#
_cell.length_a   1.000
_cell.length_b   1.000
_cell.length_c   1.000
_cell.angle_alpha   90.00
_cell.angle_beta   90.00
_cell.angle_gamma   90.00
#
_symmetry.space_group_name_H-M   'P 1'
#
loop_
_entity.id
_entity.type
_entity.pdbx_description
1 polymer ?
#
loop_
_entity_poly.entity_id
_entity_poly.type
_entity_poly.pdbx_seq_one_letter_code
_entity_poly.pdbx_strand_id
1 'polypeptide(L)'
;MPGRLGHDDGQQARACSDTGPAYERSNVRDYHATNPSHGTLKQEFAGDPFVYTPNAGFVGTDSFQVGSFDDFGFGTDTGTVTITVRPTPKCLGKTATIVGTAGNDVLTGTPGNDVIVGLGGNDRIRGGRGKDVICSGPGRDRVTGGSGNDVIVGGPGNDTLGGGPGNDRIFGNSGADRLSGDSGSDTLNGGSGRDRLNGGSGTDRCNGGSGLDSGSSCEVRSGIP
;
A
#
# COMPACT_ATOMS: atom_id res chain seq x y z
N MET A 1 35.35 -29.38 -53.42
CA MET A 1 36.30 -29.41 -52.28
C MET A 1 36.68 -27.97 -51.94
N PRO A 2 36.89 -27.65 -50.65
CA PRO A 2 36.56 -26.35 -50.05
C PRO A 2 37.78 -25.57 -49.53
N GLY A 3 37.52 -24.38 -48.97
CA GLY A 3 38.38 -23.67 -48.00
C GLY A 3 38.42 -22.16 -48.25
N ARG A 4 38.38 -21.25 -47.28
CA ARG A 4 38.26 -21.32 -45.81
C ARG A 4 38.00 -19.88 -45.31
N LEU A 5 37.38 -19.78 -44.13
CA LEU A 5 37.01 -18.58 -43.36
C LEU A 5 38.18 -17.62 -43.04
N GLY A 6 37.84 -16.33 -42.92
CA GLY A 6 38.59 -15.33 -42.17
C GLY A 6 37.63 -14.23 -41.66
N HIS A 7 37.41 -14.21 -40.35
CA HIS A 7 36.81 -13.11 -39.59
C HIS A 7 37.78 -11.92 -39.56
N ASP A 8 37.29 -10.70 -39.75
CA ASP A 8 37.86 -9.51 -39.11
C ASP A 8 36.75 -8.46 -38.95
N ASP A 9 36.40 -8.21 -37.69
CA ASP A 9 35.43 -7.22 -37.22
C ASP A 9 36.13 -5.86 -37.14
N GLY A 10 35.76 -4.94 -38.02
CA GLY A 10 36.38 -3.60 -38.06
C GLY A 10 35.48 -2.55 -38.70
N GLN A 11 34.25 -2.39 -38.20
CA GLN A 11 33.41 -1.26 -38.58
C GLN A 11 34.00 0.03 -37.99
N GLN A 12 34.60 0.79 -38.90
CA GLN A 12 35.15 2.12 -38.73
C GLN A 12 34.05 3.10 -38.28
N ALA A 13 34.22 3.71 -37.10
CA ALA A 13 33.60 5.00 -36.79
C ALA A 13 34.73 6.03 -36.64
N ARG A 14 34.90 6.86 -37.68
CA ARG A 14 35.85 7.96 -37.74
C ARG A 14 35.51 9.00 -36.67
N ALA A 15 36.44 9.27 -35.76
CA ALA A 15 36.37 10.44 -34.89
C ALA A 15 37.24 11.57 -35.47
N CYS A 16 36.64 12.76 -35.56
CA CYS A 16 37.29 13.99 -35.99
C CYS A 16 38.55 14.30 -35.16
N SER A 17 39.62 14.71 -35.85
CA SER A 17 40.78 15.34 -35.24
C SER A 17 40.41 16.75 -34.76
N ASP A 18 40.19 16.91 -33.46
CA ASP A 18 40.09 18.23 -32.83
C ASP A 18 41.43 18.54 -32.15
N THR A 19 42.17 19.50 -32.74
CA THR A 19 43.43 20.01 -32.22
C THR A 19 43.15 21.38 -31.61
N GLY A 20 42.86 21.41 -30.30
CA GLY A 20 42.58 22.64 -29.56
C GLY A 20 42.80 22.46 -28.05
N PRO A 21 43.17 23.53 -27.31
CA PRO A 21 43.69 23.44 -25.95
C PRO A 21 42.61 22.99 -24.95
N ALA A 22 43.02 22.11 -24.05
CA ALA A 22 42.21 21.41 -23.06
C ALA A 22 41.33 22.37 -22.24
N TYR A 23 40.04 22.43 -22.59
CA TYR A 23 39.00 22.92 -21.71
C TYR A 23 38.21 21.70 -21.23
N GLU A 24 38.19 21.51 -19.92
CA GLU A 24 37.61 20.40 -19.18
C GLU A 24 36.19 20.07 -19.65
N ARG A 25 36.07 19.11 -20.56
CA ARG A 25 34.81 18.39 -20.74
C ARG A 25 34.84 17.23 -19.74
N SER A 26 34.24 17.44 -18.57
CA SER A 26 33.87 16.35 -17.67
C SER A 26 32.90 15.44 -18.43
N ASN A 27 33.46 14.45 -19.10
CA ASN A 27 32.73 13.46 -19.87
C ASN A 27 32.35 12.33 -18.91
N VAL A 28 31.41 12.57 -17.99
CA VAL A 28 30.74 11.46 -17.30
C VAL A 28 29.88 10.75 -18.34
N ARG A 29 30.43 9.72 -18.99
CA ARG A 29 29.78 9.00 -20.09
C ARG A 29 29.15 7.69 -19.67
N ASP A 30 29.53 7.14 -18.51
CA ASP A 30 29.06 5.83 -18.08
C ASP A 30 28.78 5.81 -16.57
N TYR A 31 27.55 5.44 -16.22
CA TYR A 31 27.14 5.22 -14.83
C TYR A 31 27.10 3.72 -14.58
N HIS A 32 27.89 3.24 -13.63
CA HIS A 32 27.89 1.84 -13.25
C HIS A 32 27.24 1.66 -11.90
N ALA A 33 26.43 0.61 -11.78
CA ALA A 33 25.79 0.25 -10.53
C ALA A 33 26.14 -1.18 -10.13
N THR A 34 26.37 -1.40 -8.83
CA THR A 34 26.53 -2.76 -8.29
C THR A 34 25.17 -3.43 -8.14
N ASN A 35 25.11 -4.76 -8.19
CA ASN A 35 23.87 -5.44 -7.86
C ASN A 35 23.56 -5.33 -6.36
N PRO A 36 22.30 -5.02 -6.00
CA PRO A 36 21.81 -5.10 -4.62
C PRO A 36 21.87 -6.52 -4.06
N SER A 37 21.82 -6.65 -2.73
CA SER A 37 21.86 -7.94 -2.03
C SER A 37 20.51 -8.67 -2.00
N HIS A 38 19.42 -7.93 -2.16
CA HIS A 38 18.06 -8.42 -1.99
C HIS A 38 17.14 -8.05 -3.16
N GLY A 39 17.72 -7.79 -4.32
CA GLY A 39 16.99 -7.56 -5.56
C GLY A 39 17.91 -7.56 -6.76
N THR A 40 17.32 -7.27 -7.91
CA THR A 40 18.03 -7.10 -9.18
C THR A 40 17.91 -5.65 -9.63
N LEU A 41 19.00 -5.13 -10.20
CA LEU A 41 19.02 -3.82 -10.81
C LEU A 41 19.20 -4.02 -12.32
N LYS A 42 18.35 -3.38 -13.12
CA LYS A 42 18.45 -3.40 -14.58
C LYS A 42 18.45 -1.97 -15.13
N GLN A 43 19.26 -1.75 -16.15
CA GLN A 43 19.23 -0.57 -16.99
C GLN A 43 19.24 -1.08 -18.43
N GLU A 44 18.29 -0.65 -19.26
CA GLU A 44 18.16 -1.16 -20.62
C GLU A 44 19.19 -0.52 -21.56
N PHE A 45 19.34 0.81 -21.50
CA PHE A 45 20.35 1.56 -22.25
C PHE A 45 21.03 2.64 -21.39
N ALA A 46 22.22 3.07 -21.80
CA ALA A 46 22.93 4.16 -21.14
C ALA A 46 22.07 5.44 -21.14
N GLY A 47 21.79 5.96 -19.94
CA GLY A 47 20.92 7.11 -19.72
C GLY A 47 19.49 6.77 -19.30
N ASP A 48 19.07 5.50 -19.36
CA ASP A 48 17.78 5.07 -18.82
C ASP A 48 17.77 5.05 -17.29
N PRO A 49 16.59 5.18 -16.65
CA PRO A 49 16.46 4.94 -15.21
C PRO A 49 16.85 3.50 -14.84
N PHE A 50 17.54 3.34 -13.72
CA PHE A 50 17.70 2.04 -13.10
C PHE A 50 16.35 1.51 -12.60
N VAL A 51 15.99 0.29 -12.98
CA VAL A 51 14.82 -0.43 -12.48
C VAL A 51 15.27 -1.43 -11.42
N TYR A 52 14.87 -1.19 -10.18
CA TYR A 52 15.06 -2.14 -9.08
C TYR A 52 13.86 -3.09 -8.96
N THR A 53 14.12 -4.40 -9.00
CA THR A 53 13.13 -5.44 -8.71
C THR A 53 13.57 -6.20 -7.46
N PRO A 54 12.87 -6.07 -6.32
CA PRO A 54 13.23 -6.81 -5.11
C PRO A 54 13.01 -8.31 -5.30
N ASN A 55 13.77 -9.11 -4.57
CA ASN A 55 13.53 -10.54 -4.48
C ASN A 55 12.12 -10.81 -3.96
N ALA A 56 11.49 -11.88 -4.45
CA ALA A 56 10.13 -12.23 -4.03
C ALA A 56 10.04 -12.35 -2.51
N GLY A 57 9.14 -11.56 -1.90
CA GLY A 57 8.91 -11.54 -0.46
C GLY A 57 9.91 -10.72 0.36
N PHE A 58 10.86 -10.03 -0.26
CA PHE A 58 11.80 -9.18 0.46
C PHE A 58 11.10 -7.96 1.07
N VAL A 59 11.35 -7.76 2.37
CA VAL A 59 10.94 -6.60 3.15
C VAL A 59 12.16 -6.18 3.96
N GLY A 60 12.54 -4.91 3.87
CA GLY A 60 13.74 -4.42 4.52
C GLY A 60 14.41 -3.32 3.71
N THR A 61 15.65 -3.05 4.06
CA THR A 61 16.49 -2.09 3.36
C THR A 61 17.49 -2.83 2.48
N ASP A 62 17.61 -2.39 1.24
CA ASP A 62 18.63 -2.85 0.30
C ASP A 62 19.45 -1.65 -0.15
N SER A 63 20.63 -1.89 -0.70
CA SER A 63 21.48 -0.81 -1.19
C SER A 63 22.35 -1.25 -2.34
N PHE A 64 22.71 -0.29 -3.17
CA PHE A 64 23.69 -0.47 -4.22
C PHE A 64 24.53 0.79 -4.39
N GLN A 65 25.76 0.62 -4.88
CA GLN A 65 26.61 1.73 -5.25
C GLN A 65 26.32 2.13 -6.69
N VAL A 66 26.28 3.44 -6.96
CA VAL A 66 26.29 4.03 -8.30
C VAL A 66 27.56 4.85 -8.40
N GLY A 67 28.33 4.66 -9.46
CA GLY A 67 29.54 5.45 -9.71
C GLY A 67 29.58 6.00 -11.12
N SER A 68 30.30 7.09 -11.31
CA SER A 68 30.78 7.55 -12.61
C SER A 68 32.26 7.22 -12.76
N PHE A 69 32.66 6.78 -13.95
CA PHE A 69 34.07 6.74 -14.32
C PHE A 69 34.43 8.00 -15.09
N ASP A 70 35.59 8.58 -14.79
CA ASP A 70 36.25 9.50 -15.72
C ASP A 70 36.97 8.70 -16.82
N ASP A 71 37.04 9.24 -18.04
CA ASP A 71 37.69 8.61 -19.20
C ASP A 71 39.19 8.29 -18.98
N PHE A 72 39.77 8.66 -17.82
CA PHE A 72 41.20 8.56 -17.50
C PHE A 72 41.52 7.80 -16.19
N GLY A 73 40.53 7.28 -15.46
CA GLY A 73 40.74 6.38 -14.33
C GLY A 73 41.33 7.01 -13.07
N PHE A 74 41.18 8.32 -12.85
CA PHE A 74 41.77 9.04 -11.70
C PHE A 74 40.75 9.54 -10.68
N GLY A 75 39.45 9.33 -10.91
CA GLY A 75 38.42 9.64 -9.93
C GLY A 75 37.15 8.80 -10.12
N THR A 76 36.82 7.97 -9.13
CA THR A 76 35.50 7.36 -9.03
C THR A 76 34.67 8.17 -8.04
N ASP A 77 33.76 9.00 -8.54
CA ASP A 77 32.69 9.52 -7.70
C ASP A 77 31.66 8.39 -7.52
N THR A 78 31.56 7.88 -6.30
CA THR A 78 30.59 6.84 -5.95
C THR A 78 29.57 7.38 -4.95
N GLY A 79 28.31 7.03 -5.16
CA GLY A 79 27.19 7.30 -4.27
C GLY A 79 26.49 6.01 -3.89
N THR A 80 26.03 5.92 -2.64
CA THR A 80 25.19 4.80 -2.19
C THR A 80 23.72 5.18 -2.37
N VAL A 81 22.98 4.32 -3.05
CA VAL A 81 21.51 4.39 -3.11
C VAL A 81 20.94 3.38 -2.12
N THR A 82 20.05 3.85 -1.25
CA THR A 82 19.35 3.01 -0.27
C THR A 82 17.88 2.90 -0.64
N ILE A 83 17.37 1.67 -0.71
CA ILE A 83 15.98 1.36 -1.03
C ILE A 83 15.35 0.71 0.19
N THR A 84 14.13 1.12 0.55
CA THR A 84 13.37 0.43 1.60
C THR A 84 12.10 -0.16 1.02
N VAL A 85 12.00 -1.49 1.04
CA VAL A 85 10.80 -2.23 0.69
C VAL A 85 10.00 -2.49 1.97
N ARG A 86 8.78 -1.96 2.03
CA ARG A 86 7.89 -2.12 3.18
C ARG A 86 6.89 -3.26 2.92
N PRO A 87 6.47 -4.00 3.97
CA PRO A 87 5.43 -4.99 3.78
C PRO A 87 4.13 -4.28 3.41
N THR A 88 3.39 -4.81 2.46
CA THR A 88 2.05 -4.31 2.16
C THR A 88 1.14 -4.60 3.36
N PRO A 89 0.48 -3.58 3.94
CA PRO A 89 -0.45 -3.80 5.04
C PRO A 89 -1.54 -4.80 4.67
N LYS A 90 -2.02 -5.52 5.68
CA LYS A 90 -3.07 -6.51 5.53
C LYS A 90 -4.24 -6.20 6.46
N CYS A 91 -5.45 -6.50 5.99
CA CYS A 91 -6.67 -6.48 6.79
C CYS A 91 -7.28 -7.88 6.76
N LEU A 92 -7.45 -8.51 7.92
CA LEU A 92 -7.99 -9.87 8.05
C LEU A 92 -7.28 -10.90 7.14
N GLY A 93 -5.95 -10.77 7.01
CA GLY A 93 -5.12 -11.65 6.17
C GLY A 93 -5.12 -11.32 4.67
N LYS A 94 -5.95 -10.37 4.21
CA LYS A 94 -5.96 -9.91 2.81
C LYS A 94 -4.99 -8.76 2.61
N THR A 95 -4.24 -8.79 1.50
CA THR A 95 -3.34 -7.70 1.10
C THR A 95 -4.14 -6.47 0.70
N ALA A 96 -3.77 -5.31 1.25
CA ALA A 96 -4.43 -4.04 0.95
C ALA A 96 -4.27 -3.66 -0.53
N THR A 97 -5.37 -3.25 -1.16
CA THR A 97 -5.40 -2.58 -2.46
C THR A 97 -5.22 -1.07 -2.31
N ILE A 98 -5.64 -0.53 -1.17
CA ILE A 98 -5.55 0.90 -0.83
C ILE A 98 -5.01 1.03 0.59
N VAL A 99 -4.01 1.90 0.77
CA VAL A 99 -3.29 2.08 2.03
C VAL A 99 -3.17 3.57 2.33
N GLY A 100 -3.60 3.97 3.53
CA GLY A 100 -3.38 5.29 4.10
C GLY A 100 -1.98 5.45 4.70
N THR A 101 -1.87 6.38 5.64
CA THR A 101 -0.65 6.76 6.33
C THR A 101 -0.88 6.72 7.84
N ALA A 102 0.10 7.12 8.64
CA ALA A 102 -0.10 7.28 10.08
C ALA A 102 -0.80 8.60 10.46
N GLY A 103 -1.25 9.38 9.48
CA GLY A 103 -1.96 10.65 9.65
C GLY A 103 -3.41 10.56 9.22
N ASN A 104 -4.14 11.68 9.29
CA ASN A 104 -5.55 11.69 8.89
C ASN A 104 -5.69 11.61 7.36
N ASP A 105 -6.30 10.53 6.87
CA ASP A 105 -6.43 10.28 5.45
C ASP A 105 -7.89 10.35 4.95
N VAL A 106 -8.03 10.57 3.64
CA VAL A 106 -9.30 10.42 2.92
C VAL A 106 -9.12 9.32 1.88
N LEU A 107 -9.71 8.17 2.14
CA LEU A 107 -9.57 6.98 1.31
C LEU A 107 -10.90 6.67 0.62
N THR A 108 -10.86 6.39 -0.67
CA THR A 108 -12.03 6.02 -1.46
C THR A 108 -11.68 4.81 -2.31
N GLY A 109 -12.43 3.73 -2.13
CA GLY A 109 -12.35 2.53 -2.94
C GLY A 109 -12.99 2.69 -4.31
N THR A 110 -12.91 1.61 -5.05
CA THR A 110 -13.40 1.48 -6.41
C THR A 110 -14.84 0.92 -6.40
N PRO A 111 -15.45 0.69 -7.58
CA PRO A 111 -16.69 -0.09 -7.65
C PRO A 111 -16.50 -1.62 -7.51
N GLY A 112 -15.26 -2.10 -7.37
CA GLY A 112 -14.92 -3.52 -7.20
C GLY A 112 -14.66 -3.89 -5.75
N ASN A 113 -14.29 -5.15 -5.48
CA ASN A 113 -13.97 -5.59 -4.13
C ASN A 113 -12.61 -5.03 -3.70
N ASP A 114 -12.59 -4.18 -2.68
CA ASP A 114 -11.37 -3.54 -2.19
C ASP A 114 -10.91 -4.08 -0.84
N VAL A 115 -9.61 -3.90 -0.57
CA VAL A 115 -9.04 -4.10 0.76
C VAL A 115 -8.38 -2.79 1.16
N ILE A 116 -9.00 -2.09 2.10
CA ILE A 116 -8.59 -0.73 2.49
C ILE A 116 -8.01 -0.77 3.90
N VAL A 117 -6.81 -0.21 4.07
CA VAL A 117 -6.16 -0.07 5.38
C VAL A 117 -5.86 1.40 5.64
N GLY A 118 -6.50 2.00 6.65
CA GLY A 118 -6.28 3.40 7.07
C GLY A 118 -4.91 3.61 7.72
N LEU A 119 -4.52 2.66 8.56
CA LEU A 119 -3.34 2.67 9.45
C LEU A 119 -3.58 3.48 10.71
N GLY A 120 -3.26 4.76 10.79
CA GLY A 120 -3.49 5.50 12.04
C GLY A 120 -3.81 6.95 11.76
N GLY A 121 -4.46 7.62 12.70
CA GLY A 121 -5.01 8.95 12.46
C GLY A 121 -6.52 8.89 12.40
N ASN A 122 -7.18 10.05 12.27
CA ASN A 122 -8.63 10.13 12.16
C ASN A 122 -9.03 10.08 10.68
N ASP A 123 -9.36 8.90 10.20
CA ASP A 123 -9.54 8.66 8.78
C ASP A 123 -10.99 8.83 8.33
N ARG A 124 -11.15 9.17 7.05
CA ARG A 124 -12.43 9.11 6.36
C ARG A 124 -12.35 8.12 5.20
N ILE A 125 -13.03 6.99 5.34
CA ILE A 125 -12.92 5.87 4.41
C ILE A 125 -14.28 5.56 3.78
N ARG A 126 -14.29 5.35 2.46
CA ARG A 126 -15.45 4.86 1.72
C ARG A 126 -15.05 3.64 0.88
N GLY A 127 -15.68 2.49 1.08
CA GLY A 127 -15.46 1.27 0.29
C GLY A 127 -15.93 1.43 -1.15
N GLY A 128 -17.22 1.73 -1.34
CA GLY A 128 -17.77 2.02 -2.66
C GLY A 128 -18.87 1.04 -3.04
N ARG A 129 -18.68 0.30 -4.12
CA ARG A 129 -19.53 -0.87 -4.43
C ARG A 129 -18.62 -2.08 -4.36
N GLY A 130 -19.18 -3.25 -4.11
CA GLY A 130 -18.39 -4.48 -4.07
C GLY A 130 -18.48 -5.09 -2.68
N LYS A 131 -17.65 -6.11 -2.44
CA LYS A 131 -17.50 -6.72 -1.11
C LYS A 131 -16.17 -6.27 -0.56
N ASP A 132 -16.20 -5.23 0.24
CA ASP A 132 -15.01 -4.55 0.71
C ASP A 132 -14.56 -5.09 2.07
N VAL A 133 -13.25 -5.02 2.30
CA VAL A 133 -12.63 -5.35 3.58
C VAL A 133 -11.86 -4.13 4.06
N ILE A 134 -12.36 -3.47 5.10
CA ILE A 134 -11.87 -2.18 5.57
C ILE A 134 -11.34 -2.34 7.00
N CYS A 135 -10.08 -1.98 7.23
CA CYS A 135 -9.50 -1.80 8.56
C CYS A 135 -9.07 -0.33 8.68
N SER A 136 -9.78 0.50 9.45
CA SER A 136 -9.40 1.92 9.58
C SER A 136 -8.16 2.08 10.46
N GLY A 137 -8.11 1.38 11.60
CA GLY A 137 -6.94 1.37 12.49
C GLY A 137 -7.17 2.25 13.72
N PRO A 138 -6.12 2.64 14.47
CA PRO A 138 -6.26 3.57 15.57
C PRO A 138 -6.61 4.99 15.15
N GLY A 139 -7.59 5.58 15.84
CA GLY A 139 -8.00 6.96 15.67
C GLY A 139 -9.51 7.10 15.80
N ARG A 140 -10.03 8.30 15.53
CA ARG A 140 -11.47 8.54 15.47
C ARG A 140 -11.91 8.51 14.01
N ASP A 141 -12.29 7.33 13.55
CA ASP A 141 -12.51 7.10 12.13
C ASP A 141 -13.97 7.26 11.73
N ARG A 142 -14.16 7.59 10.45
CA ARG A 142 -15.46 7.60 9.81
C ARG A 142 -15.42 6.72 8.57
N VAL A 143 -16.08 5.58 8.65
CA VAL A 143 -16.09 4.56 7.60
C VAL A 143 -17.50 4.35 7.04
N THR A 144 -17.60 4.18 5.73
CA THR A 144 -18.80 3.67 5.05
C THR A 144 -18.39 2.56 4.09
N GLY A 145 -18.92 1.35 4.26
CA GLY A 145 -18.69 0.21 3.35
C GLY A 145 -19.20 0.54 1.96
N GLY A 146 -20.49 0.86 1.86
CA GLY A 146 -21.14 1.21 0.61
C GLY A 146 -22.12 0.11 0.23
N SER A 147 -22.19 -0.28 -1.04
CA SER A 147 -23.12 -1.35 -1.44
C SER A 147 -22.39 -2.67 -1.63
N GLY A 148 -22.98 -3.74 -1.10
CA GLY A 148 -22.47 -5.10 -1.15
C GLY A 148 -22.25 -5.61 0.27
N ASN A 149 -21.62 -6.78 0.41
CA ASN A 149 -21.45 -7.40 1.73
C ASN A 149 -20.05 -7.10 2.22
N ASP A 150 -19.94 -6.12 3.10
CA ASP A 150 -18.68 -5.55 3.54
C ASP A 150 -18.25 -6.08 4.91
N VAL A 151 -16.96 -6.02 5.17
CA VAL A 151 -16.37 -6.29 6.48
C VAL A 151 -15.59 -5.06 6.93
N ILE A 152 -16.02 -4.45 8.03
CA ILE A 152 -15.46 -3.21 8.55
C ILE A 152 -14.92 -3.46 9.96
N VAL A 153 -13.68 -3.06 10.18
CA VAL A 153 -12.99 -3.08 11.48
C VAL A 153 -12.56 -1.65 11.78
N GLY A 154 -13.14 -1.04 12.82
CA GLY A 154 -12.76 0.29 13.32
C GLY A 154 -11.35 0.24 13.89
N GLY A 155 -11.22 -0.38 15.07
CA GLY A 155 -9.92 -0.45 15.74
C GLY A 155 -9.99 0.32 17.05
N PRO A 156 -8.86 0.82 17.55
CA PRO A 156 -8.87 1.64 18.75
C PRO A 156 -9.32 3.09 18.48
N GLY A 157 -10.37 3.53 19.16
CA GLY A 157 -10.85 4.92 19.17
C GLY A 157 -12.37 4.98 19.09
N ASN A 158 -12.93 6.17 18.94
CA ASN A 158 -14.39 6.37 19.01
C ASN A 158 -14.99 6.44 17.61
N ASP A 159 -15.21 5.30 16.98
CA ASP A 159 -15.42 5.26 15.54
C ASP A 159 -16.89 5.47 15.14
N THR A 160 -17.07 5.88 13.88
CA THR A 160 -18.37 5.92 13.22
C THR A 160 -18.32 5.04 11.99
N LEU A 161 -18.98 3.89 12.07
CA LEU A 161 -18.93 2.82 11.08
C LEU A 161 -20.32 2.57 10.49
N GLY A 162 -20.44 2.62 9.17
CA GLY A 162 -21.67 2.27 8.44
C GLY A 162 -21.40 1.18 7.40
N GLY A 163 -22.22 0.13 7.39
CA GLY A 163 -22.17 -0.93 6.38
C GLY A 163 -22.68 -0.42 5.04
N GLY A 164 -23.97 -0.08 5.00
CA GLY A 164 -24.66 0.41 3.81
C GLY A 164 -25.62 -0.67 3.30
N PRO A 165 -25.97 -0.70 2.01
CA PRO A 165 -26.81 -1.77 1.50
C PRO A 165 -26.06 -3.09 1.33
N GLY A 166 -26.49 -4.14 2.03
CA GLY A 166 -25.97 -5.49 1.92
C GLY A 166 -25.97 -6.20 3.27
N ASN A 167 -25.37 -7.40 3.34
CA ASN A 167 -25.23 -8.12 4.60
C ASN A 167 -23.83 -7.92 5.15
N ASP A 168 -23.69 -6.99 6.09
CA ASP A 168 -22.42 -6.46 6.53
C ASP A 168 -21.96 -7.05 7.88
N ARG A 169 -20.64 -6.98 8.09
CA ARG A 169 -20.01 -7.36 9.38
C ARG A 169 -19.19 -6.19 9.88
N ILE A 170 -19.60 -5.60 11.00
CA ILE A 170 -19.03 -4.37 11.53
C ILE A 170 -18.51 -4.62 12.94
N PHE A 171 -17.25 -4.29 13.17
CA PHE A 171 -16.54 -4.45 14.45
C PHE A 171 -15.98 -3.09 14.89
N GLY A 172 -16.50 -2.53 15.98
CA GLY A 172 -15.99 -1.28 16.58
C GLY A 172 -14.62 -1.49 17.21
N ASN A 173 -14.49 -2.55 18.02
CA ASN A 173 -13.35 -2.87 18.87
C ASN A 173 -13.30 -2.04 20.14
N SER A 174 -12.38 -1.09 20.29
CA SER A 174 -12.19 -0.43 21.59
C SER A 174 -12.44 1.06 21.48
N GLY A 175 -13.37 1.56 22.27
CA GLY A 175 -13.76 2.96 22.32
C GLY A 175 -15.28 3.08 22.39
N ALA A 176 -15.78 4.30 22.35
CA ALA A 176 -17.22 4.55 22.32
C ALA A 176 -17.67 4.70 20.86
N ASP A 177 -18.14 3.60 20.29
CA ASP A 177 -18.37 3.49 18.85
C ASP A 177 -19.82 3.75 18.45
N ARG A 178 -20.02 4.12 17.19
CA ARG A 178 -21.33 4.23 16.55
C ARG A 178 -21.37 3.37 15.30
N LEU A 179 -22.14 2.28 15.35
CA LEU A 179 -22.26 1.29 14.28
C LEU A 179 -23.66 1.35 13.65
N SER A 180 -23.74 1.35 12.32
CA SER A 180 -24.99 1.24 11.55
C SER A 180 -24.86 0.13 10.51
N GLY A 181 -25.74 -0.88 10.54
CA GLY A 181 -25.85 -1.89 9.49
C GLY A 181 -26.46 -1.32 8.20
N ASP A 182 -27.41 -0.42 8.36
CA ASP A 182 -28.23 0.18 7.29
C ASP A 182 -29.24 -0.81 6.71
N SER A 183 -29.04 -1.42 5.54
CA SER A 183 -30.07 -2.31 4.97
C SER A 183 -29.53 -3.68 4.62
N GLY A 184 -30.12 -4.72 5.20
CA GLY A 184 -29.77 -6.11 4.93
C GLY A 184 -29.82 -6.91 6.23
N SER A 185 -29.13 -8.05 6.27
CA SER A 185 -29.00 -8.84 7.49
C SER A 185 -27.59 -8.69 8.03
N ASP A 186 -27.45 -7.82 9.03
CA ASP A 186 -26.15 -7.34 9.47
C ASP A 186 -25.69 -8.00 10.78
N THR A 187 -24.38 -8.02 10.98
CA THR A 187 -23.74 -8.42 12.24
C THR A 187 -22.89 -7.29 12.78
N LEU A 188 -23.29 -6.74 13.93
CA LEU A 188 -22.63 -5.61 14.57
C LEU A 188 -22.03 -6.06 15.91
N ASN A 189 -20.77 -5.72 16.15
CA ASN A 189 -20.08 -5.92 17.42
C ASN A 189 -19.43 -4.60 17.86
N GLY A 190 -19.91 -4.00 18.96
CA GLY A 190 -19.36 -2.78 19.53
C GLY A 190 -17.96 -3.04 20.07
N GLY A 191 -17.85 -3.95 21.03
CA GLY A 191 -16.57 -4.42 21.56
C GLY A 191 -16.41 -3.96 23.00
N SER A 192 -15.55 -2.99 23.27
CA SER A 192 -15.34 -2.43 24.60
C SER A 192 -15.56 -0.93 24.59
N GLY A 193 -16.36 -0.43 25.52
CA GLY A 193 -16.61 0.99 25.66
C GLY A 193 -18.09 1.26 25.85
N ARG A 194 -18.60 2.34 25.26
CA ARG A 194 -20.04 2.63 25.31
C ARG A 194 -20.50 2.81 23.88
N ASP A 195 -21.15 1.78 23.38
CA ASP A 195 -21.42 1.66 21.97
C ASP A 195 -22.88 1.98 21.65
N ARG A 196 -23.08 2.53 20.45
CA ARG A 196 -24.41 2.74 19.86
C ARG A 196 -24.52 1.90 18.60
N LEU A 197 -25.34 0.86 18.66
CA LEU A 197 -25.54 -0.07 17.57
C LEU A 197 -26.93 0.14 16.96
N ASN A 198 -26.99 0.28 15.64
CA ASN A 198 -28.24 0.30 14.90
C ASN A 198 -28.17 -0.73 13.77
N GLY A 199 -28.90 -1.84 13.88
CA GLY A 199 -28.91 -2.84 12.79
C GLY A 199 -29.52 -2.29 11.51
N GLY A 200 -30.50 -1.38 11.63
CA GLY A 200 -31.17 -0.78 10.47
C GLY A 200 -32.39 -1.59 10.04
N SER A 201 -32.50 -1.91 8.76
CA SER A 201 -33.61 -2.71 8.23
C SER A 201 -33.16 -4.12 7.91
N GLY A 202 -33.92 -5.10 8.40
CA GLY A 202 -33.70 -6.52 8.12
C GLY A 202 -33.54 -7.31 9.41
N THR A 203 -32.83 -8.43 9.32
CA THR A 203 -32.62 -9.38 10.42
C THR A 203 -31.19 -9.23 10.93
N ASP A 204 -31.05 -8.51 12.03
CA ASP A 204 -29.74 -8.05 12.51
C ASP A 204 -29.33 -8.68 13.83
N ARG A 205 -28.03 -8.95 13.97
CA ARG A 205 -27.43 -9.49 15.18
C ARG A 205 -26.48 -8.45 15.77
N CYS A 206 -26.77 -8.00 16.98
CA CYS A 206 -25.98 -6.98 17.66
C CYS A 206 -25.40 -7.50 18.98
N ASN A 207 -24.11 -7.27 19.16
CA ASN A 207 -23.43 -7.49 20.42
C ASN A 207 -22.76 -6.18 20.84
N GLY A 208 -23.25 -5.54 21.90
CA GLY A 208 -22.60 -4.36 22.47
C GLY A 208 -21.20 -4.69 22.99
N GLY A 209 -21.05 -5.89 23.57
CA GLY A 209 -19.80 -6.32 24.17
C GLY A 209 -19.73 -5.89 25.64
N SER A 210 -18.65 -5.23 26.02
CA SER A 210 -18.40 -4.78 27.39
C SER A 210 -18.65 -3.28 27.53
N GLY A 211 -19.44 -2.92 28.55
CA GLY A 211 -19.75 -1.55 28.91
C GLY A 211 -21.25 -1.29 28.92
N LEU A 212 -21.64 -0.01 28.83
CA LEU A 212 -23.03 0.41 28.87
C LEU A 212 -23.50 0.78 27.48
N ASP A 213 -23.99 -0.19 26.74
CA ASP A 213 -24.28 -0.01 25.32
C ASP A 213 -25.73 0.40 25.07
N SER A 214 -26.05 0.73 23.83
CA SER A 214 -27.43 0.96 23.40
C SER A 214 -27.62 0.42 21.99
N GLY A 215 -28.81 -0.13 21.73
CA GLY A 215 -29.10 -0.85 20.49
C GLY A 215 -30.50 -0.56 19.95
N SER A 216 -30.62 -0.40 18.64
CA SER A 216 -31.91 -0.38 17.92
C SER A 216 -31.88 -1.33 16.73
N SER A 217 -33.05 -1.83 16.32
CA SER A 217 -33.20 -2.73 15.17
C SER A 217 -32.25 -3.92 15.22
N CYS A 218 -32.35 -4.74 16.26
CA CYS A 218 -31.50 -5.93 16.44
C CYS A 218 -32.37 -7.04 16.99
N GLU A 219 -32.32 -8.23 16.38
CA GLU A 219 -32.99 -9.43 16.87
C GLU A 219 -32.25 -10.05 18.05
N VAL A 220 -30.91 -10.06 17.99
CA VAL A 220 -30.04 -10.48 19.10
C VAL A 220 -29.39 -9.25 19.68
N ARG A 221 -29.50 -9.08 21.00
CA ARG A 221 -28.94 -7.98 21.77
C ARG A 221 -28.17 -8.52 22.97
N SER A 222 -26.93 -8.93 22.72
CA SER A 222 -26.01 -9.29 23.81
C SER A 222 -25.24 -8.04 24.25
N GLY A 223 -25.02 -7.86 25.56
CA GLY A 223 -24.27 -6.71 26.08
C GLY A 223 -24.97 -5.35 25.99
N ILE A 224 -26.23 -5.28 25.56
CA ILE A 224 -26.98 -4.03 25.39
C ILE A 224 -28.05 -3.94 26.49
N PRO A 225 -27.97 -2.98 27.44
CA PRO A 225 -28.99 -2.75 28.47
C PRO A 225 -30.34 -2.22 27.95
#